data_AF-A0A3D5E870-F1
#
_entry.id   AF-A0A3D5E870-F1
#
_cell.length_a   1.000
_cell.length_b   1.000
_cell.length_c   1.000
_cell.angle_alpha   90.00
_cell.angle_beta   90.00
_cell.angle_gamma   90.00
#
_symmetry.space_group_name_H-M   'P 1'
#
loop_
_entity.id
_entity.type
_entity.pdbx_description
1 polymer ?
#
loop_
_entity_poly.entity_id
_entity_poly.type
_entity_poly.pdbx_seq_one_letter_code
_entity_poly.pdbx_strand_id
1 'polypeptide(L)'
;SFNGNKIVTTGSGGMILTDNADWANRAKHITTQAKYDSLEYLHDEIGYNYRLNNVAAAIGVAQMERLDEFIVKKRNIAEVYDNALS
;
A
#
# COMPACT_ATOMS: atom_id res chain seq x y z
N SER A 1 5.21 -1.24 -2.95
CA SER A 1 4.46 -0.14 -3.61
C SER A 1 3.28 -0.73 -4.37
N PHE A 2 2.26 0.08 -4.65
CA PHE A 2 1.05 -0.29 -5.41
C PHE A 2 0.99 0.41 -6.76
N ASN A 3 2.12 0.45 -7.48
CA ASN A 3 2.20 0.96 -8.84
C ASN A 3 1.52 -0.02 -9.82
N GLY A 4 1.04 0.48 -10.96
CA GLY A 4 0.48 -0.30 -12.07
C GLY A 4 1.23 -1.58 -12.47
N ASN A 5 2.55 -1.62 -12.32
CA ASN A 5 3.35 -2.80 -12.69
C ASN A 5 3.55 -3.83 -11.56
N LYS A 6 2.93 -3.63 -10.39
CA LYS A 6 3.03 -4.53 -9.24
C LYS A 6 1.90 -5.56 -9.27
N ILE A 7 2.09 -6.68 -8.54
CA ILE A 7 1.11 -7.78 -8.46
C ILE A 7 -0.25 -7.25 -7.98
N VAL A 8 -0.21 -6.38 -6.98
CA VAL A 8 -1.36 -5.60 -6.50
C VAL A 8 -1.10 -4.14 -6.85
N THR A 9 -2.07 -3.50 -7.48
CA THR A 9 -1.99 -2.10 -7.88
C THR A 9 -3.15 -1.28 -7.34
N THR A 10 -2.91 0.00 -7.08
CA THR A 10 -3.94 1.01 -6.84
C THR A 10 -3.83 2.13 -7.87
N GLY A 11 -3.18 1.86 -9.01
CA GLY A 11 -2.65 2.86 -9.94
C GLY A 11 -1.37 3.49 -9.42
N SER A 12 -1.49 4.22 -8.30
CA SER A 12 -0.40 4.72 -7.48
C SER A 12 -0.75 4.56 -6.00
N GLY A 13 0.22 4.20 -5.17
CA GLY A 13 0.00 4.04 -3.74
C GLY A 13 1.10 3.24 -3.03
N GLY A 14 0.95 3.11 -1.71
CA GLY A 14 1.86 2.37 -0.86
C GLY A 14 1.24 2.05 0.48
N MET A 15 1.94 1.22 1.25
CA MET A 15 1.57 0.81 2.59
C MET A 15 2.84 0.64 3.40
N ILE A 16 2.79 1.03 4.67
CA ILE A 16 3.83 0.77 5.67
C ILE A 16 3.30 -0.36 6.55
N LEU A 17 4.14 -1.38 6.79
CA LEU A 17 3.87 -2.43 7.76
C LEU A 17 4.99 -2.43 8.79
N THR A 18 4.61 -2.55 10.05
CA THR A 18 5.52 -2.70 11.18
C THR A 18 4.78 -3.41 12.31
N ASP A 19 5.53 -4.17 13.11
CA ASP A 19 5.13 -4.77 14.37
C ASP A 19 5.34 -3.84 15.58
N ASN A 20 5.98 -2.69 15.37
CA ASN A 20 6.20 -1.67 16.40
C ASN A 20 5.05 -0.66 16.43
N ALA A 21 4.29 -0.66 17.53
CA ALA A 21 3.14 0.21 17.71
C ALA A 21 3.50 1.72 17.71
N ASP A 22 4.64 2.09 18.29
CA ASP A 22 5.09 3.49 18.33
C ASP A 22 5.43 4.00 16.93
N TRP A 23 6.07 3.17 16.11
CA TRP A 23 6.36 3.50 14.71
C TRP A 23 5.08 3.59 13.88
N ALA A 24 4.11 2.70 14.10
CA ALA A 24 2.82 2.75 13.42
C ALA A 24 2.05 4.04 13.74
N ASN A 25 2.00 4.41 15.03
CA ASN A 25 1.35 5.65 15.47
C ASN A 25 2.05 6.88 14.90
N ARG A 26 3.38 6.92 14.95
CA ARG A 26 4.15 8.04 14.38
C ARG A 26 3.98 8.13 12.86
N ALA A 27 4.06 7.02 12.13
CA ALA A 27 3.85 7.00 10.68
C ALA A 27 2.45 7.50 10.31
N LYS A 28 1.41 7.05 11.02
CA LYS A 28 0.03 7.54 10.81
C LYS A 28 -0.06 9.05 11.03
N HIS A 29 0.51 9.56 12.12
CA HIS A 29 0.50 10.98 12.46
C HIS A 29 1.14 11.84 11.36
N ILE A 30 2.41 11.56 11.03
CA ILE A 30 3.16 12.37 10.07
C ILE A 30 2.63 12.24 8.64
N THR A 31 2.00 11.12 8.26
CA THR A 31 1.41 10.94 6.91
C THR A 31 0.08 11.68 6.74
N THR A 32 -0.53 12.14 7.83
CA THR A 32 -1.75 12.95 7.87
C THR A 32 -1.48 14.37 8.32
N GLN A 33 -0.40 14.97 7.82
CA GLN A 33 0.01 16.34 8.14
C GLN A 33 0.33 16.59 9.63
N ALA A 34 0.60 15.56 10.44
CA ALA A 34 0.86 15.72 11.88
C ALA A 34 -0.26 16.49 12.62
N LYS A 35 -1.51 16.30 12.20
CA LYS A 35 -2.69 16.93 12.83
C LYS A 35 -3.02 16.21 14.13
N TYR A 36 -2.88 16.88 15.28
CA TYR A 36 -3.18 16.27 16.60
C TYR A 36 -4.55 16.69 17.16
N ASP A 37 -5.06 17.87 16.79
CA ASP A 37 -6.40 18.30 17.16
C ASP A 37 -7.34 18.32 15.95
N SER A 38 -8.52 17.71 16.11
CA SER A 38 -9.47 17.52 15.02
C SER A 38 -10.30 18.77 14.68
N LEU A 39 -10.54 19.65 15.66
CA LEU A 39 -11.49 20.77 15.61
C LEU A 39 -10.80 22.07 15.19
N GLU A 40 -9.64 22.33 15.75
CA GLU A 40 -8.84 23.54 15.64
C GLU A 40 -7.74 23.44 14.58
N TYR A 41 -7.57 22.26 13.95
CA TYR A 41 -6.57 22.02 12.89
C TYR A 41 -5.14 22.31 13.33
N LEU A 42 -4.80 21.97 14.57
CA LEU A 42 -3.46 22.17 15.10
C LEU A 42 -2.51 21.05 14.67
N HIS A 43 -1.28 21.46 14.40
CA HIS A 43 -0.16 20.62 13.95
C HIS A 43 1.00 20.78 14.93
N ASP A 44 1.50 19.68 15.48
CA ASP A 44 2.55 19.67 16.52
C ASP A 44 3.97 19.48 15.95
N GLU A 45 4.10 19.02 14.71
CA GLU A 45 5.37 18.88 14.00
C GLU A 45 5.20 18.98 12.47
N ILE A 46 6.31 18.87 11.73
CA ILE A 46 6.28 18.84 10.26
C ILE A 46 5.71 17.50 9.80
N GLY A 47 4.56 17.54 9.15
CA GLY A 47 3.92 16.39 8.51
C GLY A 47 3.88 16.46 6.98
N TYR A 48 3.32 15.42 6.38
CA TYR A 48 3.22 15.19 4.94
C TYR A 48 1.81 14.78 4.56
N ASN A 49 1.44 14.93 3.28
CA ASN A 49 0.14 14.49 2.76
C ASN A 49 0.38 13.23 1.93
N TYR A 50 0.48 12.09 2.62
CA TYR A 50 0.74 10.78 2.01
C TYR A 50 -0.48 9.87 2.09
N ARG A 51 -1.67 10.42 2.33
CA ARG A 51 -2.91 9.66 2.41
C ARG A 51 -3.24 9.01 1.06
N LEU A 52 -3.54 7.72 1.11
CA LEU A 52 -4.17 7.02 0.01
C LEU A 52 -5.63 7.48 -0.11
N ASN A 53 -6.06 7.88 -1.31
CA ASN A 53 -7.45 8.28 -1.52
C ASN A 53 -8.40 7.06 -1.55
N ASN A 54 -9.69 7.30 -1.32
CA ASN A 54 -10.69 6.23 -1.22
C ASN A 54 -10.83 5.40 -2.51
N VAL A 55 -10.66 6.00 -3.68
CA VAL A 55 -10.75 5.28 -4.97
C VAL A 55 -9.59 4.30 -5.11
N ALA A 56 -8.37 4.75 -4.84
CA ALA A 56 -7.18 3.92 -4.85
C ALA A 56 -7.27 2.80 -3.80
N ALA A 57 -7.79 3.11 -2.61
CA ALA A 57 -8.05 2.10 -1.58
C ALA A 57 -9.06 1.04 -2.03
N ALA A 58 -10.17 1.44 -2.67
CA ALA A 58 -11.18 0.51 -3.19
C ALA A 58 -10.61 -0.43 -4.26
N ILE A 59 -9.77 0.10 -5.17
CA ILE A 59 -9.03 -0.73 -6.14
C ILE A 59 -8.13 -1.71 -5.40
N GLY A 60 -7.41 -1.24 -4.38
CA GLY A 60 -6.52 -2.08 -3.57
C GLY A 60 -7.26 -3.23 -2.88
N VAL A 61 -8.42 -2.97 -2.28
CA VAL A 61 -9.27 -4.00 -1.66
C VAL A 61 -9.64 -5.07 -2.69
N ALA A 62 -10.20 -4.67 -3.84
CA ALA A 62 -10.59 -5.61 -4.90
C ALA A 62 -9.39 -6.42 -5.46
N GLN A 63 -8.20 -5.82 -5.49
CA GLN A 63 -6.97 -6.50 -5.91
C GLN A 63 -6.48 -7.51 -4.85
N MET A 64 -6.58 -7.16 -3.57
CA MET A 64 -6.17 -8.03 -2.46
C MET A 64 -7.07 -9.27 -2.32
N GLU A 65 -8.37 -9.13 -2.58
CA GLU A 65 -9.31 -10.28 -2.62
C GLU A 65 -8.94 -11.33 -3.67
N ARG A 66 -8.13 -10.96 -4.67
CA ARG A 66 -7.70 -11.82 -5.78
C ARG A 66 -6.20 -12.13 -5.76
N LEU A 67 -5.51 -11.78 -4.68
CA LEU A 67 -4.05 -11.88 -4.60
C LEU A 67 -3.55 -13.31 -4.89
N ASP A 68 -4.18 -14.32 -4.30
CA ASP A 68 -3.78 -15.71 -4.48
C ASP A 68 -3.89 -16.16 -5.95
N GLU A 69 -4.95 -15.74 -6.64
CA GLU A 69 -5.14 -15.99 -8.07
C GLU A 69 -3.98 -15.38 -8.90
N PHE A 70 -3.58 -14.15 -8.57
CA PHE A 70 -2.48 -13.46 -9.26
C PHE A 70 -1.13 -14.14 -9.01
N ILE A 71 -0.88 -14.61 -7.78
CA ILE A 71 0.35 -15.32 -7.41
C ILE A 71 0.44 -16.64 -8.18
N VAL A 72 -0.62 -17.44 -8.20
CA VAL A 72 -0.65 -18.72 -8.93
C VAL A 72 -0.38 -18.51 -10.42
N LYS A 73 -1.05 -17.54 -11.05
CA LYS A 73 -0.81 -17.24 -12.48
C LYS A 73 0.64 -16.88 -12.77
N LYS A 74 1.28 -16.06 -11.92
CA LYS A 74 2.69 -15.69 -12.11
C LYS A 74 3.63 -16.87 -11.93
N ARG A 75 3.37 -17.76 -10.97
CA ARG A 75 4.16 -18.99 -10.78
C ARG A 75 4.06 -19.91 -11.99
N ASN A 76 2.86 -20.13 -12.53
CA ASN A 76 2.66 -20.95 -13.72
C ASN A 76 3.41 -20.37 -14.94
N ILE A 77 3.41 -19.05 -15.12
CA ILE A 77 4.17 -18.40 -16.20
C ILE A 77 5.68 -18.62 -16.02
N ALA A 78 6.19 -18.49 -14.79
CA ALA A 78 7.60 -18.74 -14.51
C ALA A 78 7.99 -20.19 -14.83
N GLU A 79 7.17 -21.17 -14.43
CA GLU A 79 7.39 -22.59 -14.72
C GLU A 79 7.41 -22.89 -16.23
N VAL A 80 6.57 -22.22 -17.03
CA VAL A 80 6.62 -22.34 -18.50
C VAL A 80 7.96 -21.85 -19.05
N TYR A 81 8.48 -20.73 -18.54
CA TYR A 81 9.79 -20.23 -18.95
C TYR A 81 10.92 -21.17 -18.49
N ASP A 82 10.88 -21.66 -17.26
CA ASP A 82 11.88 -22.58 -16.72
C ASP A 82 11.97 -23.85 -17.58
N ASN A 83 10.83 -24.44 -17.95
CA ASN A 83 10.78 -25.63 -18.79
C ASN A 83 11.23 -25.38 -20.25
N ALA A 84 11.01 -24.18 -20.79
CA ALA A 84 11.36 -23.86 -22.17
C ALA A 84 12.82 -23.41 -22.35
N LEU A 85 13.48 -22.97 -21.27
CA LEU A 85 14.84 -22.42 -21.29
C LEU A 85 15.86 -23.30 -20.55
N SER A 86 15.43 -24.41 -19.95
CA SER A 86 16.31 -25.48 -19.44
C SER A 86 16.78 -26.39 -20.56
#